data_AF-A0A8I2C0F4-F1
#
_entry.id   AF-A0A8I2C0F4-F1
#
_cell.length_a   1.000
_cell.length_b   1.000
_cell.length_c   1.000
_cell.angle_alpha   90.00
_cell.angle_beta   90.00
_cell.angle_gamma   90.00
#
_symmetry.space_group_name_H-M   'P 1'
#
loop_
_entity.id
_entity.type
_entity.pdbx_description
1 polymer ?
#
loop_
_entity_poly.entity_id
_entity_poly.type
_entity_poly.pdbx_seq_one_letter_code
_entity_poly.pdbx_strand_id
1 'polypeptide(L)' 'MERFIHDENLALFRKKLADPQLTDEERKVVLKLLADEEARQIASQGTAEDRRPD' A
#
# COMPACT_ATOMS: atom_id res chain seq x y z
N MET A 1 -10.11 10.91 -0.25
CA MET A 1 -9.42 10.59 -1.51
C MET A 1 -8.23 9.66 -1.26
N GLU A 2 -7.35 9.98 -0.32
CA GLU A 2 -6.13 9.19 -0.04
C GLU A 2 -6.39 7.73 0.34
N ARG A 3 -7.35 7.43 1.24
CA ARG A 3 -7.73 6.03 1.55
C ARG A 3 -8.09 5.20 0.32
N PHE A 4 -8.89 5.76 -0.58
CA PHE A 4 -9.28 5.09 -1.82
C PHE A 4 -8.08 4.82 -2.74
N ILE A 5 -7.15 5.78 -2.82
CA ILE A 5 -5.90 5.62 -3.58
C ILE A 5 -5.06 4.49 -2.97
N HIS A 6 -4.96 4.43 -1.64
CA HIS A 6 -4.23 3.36 -0.95
C HIS A 6 -4.85 1.98 -1.21
N ASP A 7 -6.17 1.88 -1.08
CA ASP A 7 -6.87 0.61 -1.31
C ASP A 7 -6.72 0.13 -2.77
N GLU A 8 -6.82 1.03 -3.74
CA GLU A 8 -6.60 0.73 -5.17
C GLU A 8 -5.13 0.33 -5.45
N ASN A 9 -4.16 1.03 -4.84
CA ASN A 9 -2.73 0.69 -4.98
C ASN A 9 -2.43 -0.72 -4.43
N LEU A 10 -2.97 -1.05 -3.25
CA LEU A 10 -2.82 -2.39 -2.65
C LEU A 10 -3.43 -3.47 -3.55
N ALA A 11 -4.62 -3.23 -4.09
CA ALA A 11 -5.27 -4.15 -5.02
C ALA A 11 -4.44 -4.33 -6.30
N LEU A 12 -3.89 -3.25 -6.84
CA LEU A 12 -3.08 -3.26 -8.06
C LEU A 12 -1.75 -4.02 -7.86
N PHE A 13 -1.06 -3.80 -6.74
CA PHE A 13 0.19 -4.52 -6.43
C PHE A 13 -0.05 -6.01 -6.22
N ARG A 14 -1.12 -6.39 -5.50
CA ARG A 14 -1.49 -7.80 -5.32
C ARG A 14 -1.84 -8.47 -6.66
N LYS A 15 -2.56 -7.77 -7.54
CA LYS A 15 -2.87 -8.25 -8.89
C LYS A 15 -1.61 -8.45 -9.73
N LYS A 16 -0.65 -7.52 -9.68
CA LYS A 16 0.64 -7.67 -10.36
C LYS A 16 1.44 -8.87 -9.85
N LEU A 17 1.46 -9.14 -8.54
CA LEU A 17 2.16 -10.29 -7.97
C LEU A 17 1.57 -11.65 -8.36
N ALA A 18 0.29 -11.67 -8.72
CA ALA A 18 -0.40 -12.84 -9.24
C ALA A 18 -0.16 -13.07 -10.74
N ASP A 19 0.47 -12.11 -11.44
CA ASP A 19 0.80 -12.25 -12.86
C ASP A 19 1.96 -13.24 -13.03
N PRO A 20 1.76 -14.36 -13.76
CA PRO A 20 2.82 -15.34 -14.00
C PRO A 20 3.91 -14.84 -14.94
N GLN A 21 3.70 -13.72 -15.66
CA GLN A 21 4.72 -13.10 -16.52
C GLN A 21 5.64 -12.14 -15.76
N LEU A 22 5.37 -11.90 -14.47
CA LEU A 22 6.17 -11.00 -13.65
C LEU A 22 7.56 -11.60 -13.40
N THR A 23 8.60 -10.87 -13.82
CA THR A 23 9.99 -11.29 -13.56
C THR A 23 10.33 -11.20 -12.08
N ASP A 24 11.40 -11.88 -11.66
CA ASP A 24 11.84 -11.85 -10.26
C ASP A 24 12.31 -10.46 -9.82
N GLU A 25 12.95 -9.70 -10.72
CA GLU A 25 13.30 -8.30 -10.45
C GLU A 25 12.06 -7.43 -10.25
N GLU A 26 11.06 -7.55 -11.13
CA GLU A 26 9.80 -6.82 -10.98
C GLU A 26 9.04 -7.25 -9.74
N ARG A 27 9.02 -8.55 -9.42
CA ARG A 27 8.42 -9.10 -8.19
C ARG A 27 9.02 -8.45 -6.95
N LYS A 28 10.34 -8.30 -6.87
CA LYS A 28 11.01 -7.61 -5.75
C LYS A 28 10.59 -6.15 -5.64
N VAL A 29 10.48 -5.45 -6.76
CA VAL A 29 10.04 -4.04 -6.80
C VAL A 29 8.59 -3.93 -6.32
N VAL A 30 7.68 -4.77 -6.85
CA VAL A 30 6.27 -4.76 -6.47
C VAL A 30 6.08 -5.12 -4.99
N LEU A 31 6.85 -6.08 -4.45
CA LEU A 31 6.84 -6.39 -3.02
C LEU A 31 7.27 -5.20 -2.16
N LYS A 32 8.31 -4.47 -2.58
CA LYS A 32 8.76 -3.27 -1.88
C LYS A 32 7.68 -2.18 -1.88
N LEU A 33 7.06 -1.93 -3.04
CA LEU A 33 5.98 -0.96 -3.19
C LEU A 33 4.75 -1.34 -2.34
N LEU A 34 4.42 -2.63 -2.27
CA LEU A 34 3.35 -3.13 -1.41
C LEU A 34 3.64 -2.85 0.07
N ALA A 35 4.85 -3.15 0.54
CA ALA A 35 5.24 -2.91 1.92
C ALA A 35 5.25 -1.42 2.28
N ASP A 36 5.74 -0.56 1.38
CA ASP A 36 5.73 0.89 1.57
C ASP A 36 4.29 1.45 1.63
N GLU A 37 3.38 0.90 0.82
CA GLU A 37 1.97 1.30 0.81
C GLU A 37 1.22 0.84 2.07
N GLU A 38 1.47 -0.40 2.54
CA GLU A 38 0.93 -0.90 3.81
C GLU A 38 1.45 -0.07 5.00
N ALA A 39 2.71 0.37 4.98
CA ALA A 39 3.26 1.27 6.00
C ALA A 39 2.61 2.67 5.98
N ARG A 40 2.28 3.20 4.79
CA ARG A 40 1.54 4.48 4.65
C ARG A 40 0.12 4.38 5.18
N GLN A 41 -0.53 3.23 5.05
CA GLN A 41 -1.84 2.98 5.66
C GLN A 41 -1.75 3.08 7.19
N ILE A 42 -0.73 2.47 7.80
CA ILE A 42 -0.51 2.52 9.26
C ILE A 42 -0.27 3.97 9.72
N ALA A 43 0.57 4.73 9.01
CA ALA A 43 0.86 6.13 9.36
C ALA A 43 -0.35 7.07 9.17
N SER A 44 -1.18 6.85 8.15
CA SER A 44 -2.40 7.63 7.91
C SER A 44 -3.54 7.29 8.87
N GLN A 45 -3.55 6.07 9.43
CA GLN A 45 -4.49 5.70 10.50
C GLN A 45 -4.03 6.22 11.87
N GLY A 46 -2.73 6.25 12.16
CA GLY A 46 -2.18 6.76 13.43
C GLY A 46 -2.34 8.27 13.66
N THR A 47 -2.62 9.06 12.60
CA THR A 47 -2.82 10.51 12.69
C THR A 47 -4.28 10.94 12.84
N ALA A 48 -5.24 10.01 12.78
CA ALA A 48 -6.66 10.30 12.94
C ALA A 48 -7.14 10.25 14.41
N GLU A 49 -6.38 9.64 15.33
CA GLU A 49 -6.77 9.53 16.75
C GLU A 49 -6.17 10.61 17.67
N ASP A 50 -5.25 11.45 17.19
CA ASP A 50 -4.54 12.46 17.99
C ASP A 50 -5.07 13.89 17.79
N ARG A 51 -6.40 14.05 17.63
CA ARG A 51 -7.06 15.37 17.69
C ARG A 51 -8.40 15.27 18.42
N ARG A 52 -8.38 14.92 19.71
CA ARG A 52 -9.47 15.31 20.62
C ARG A 52 -9.08 16.65 21.27
N PRO A 53 -9.92 17.69 21.19
CA PRO A 53 -9.63 19.00 21.77
C PRO A 53 -9.90 18.96 23.28
N ASP A 54 -9.10 19.69 24.05
CA ASP A 54 -9.45 20.16 25.40
C ASP A 54 -10.03 21.58 25.27
#